data_AF-A0A8J7RZ17-F1
#
_entry.id   AF-A0A8J7RZ17-F1
#
_cell.length_a   1.000
_cell.length_b   1.000
_cell.length_c   1.000
_cell.angle_alpha   90.00
_cell.angle_beta   90.00
_cell.angle_gamma   90.00
#
_symmetry.space_group_name_H-M   'P 1'
#
loop_
_entity.id
_entity.type
_entity.pdbx_description
1 polymer ?
#
loop_
_entity_poly.entity_id
_entity_poly.type
_entity_poly.pdbx_seq_one_letter_code
_entity_poly.pdbx_strand_id
1 'polypeptide(L)'
;MTDYSGGYYLIETPLIKTGIHTHTAELDSPLSQDHLDAVNAVQKTPFMTNDWIVDIIREAYTHGDVIADLPSADDHPLPKRLSAEEWDALSDEERAEKKAERERIHDLNAKLMGRREALLRKLSLAERLRDKTLYFPSSVDWRGRLYPMPQDINPQQDDLGKSMLMFANGKPLGKNGAYHLCLRGAATFGMDKVSFEERVQWFMENEREVIDSARNPLDGRRFWTEADEPWGFLATCREWLGYVEQGEAFISHLPIPQDATCSGLQILSAMGRDSYGAAQTNVAAGNTRRDLYTIVTDRVIEIAERDAKDGSDAASRWLGNVTRKTVKRGVMTMPYGVTRAGLRQQFIKDGHCDALDGHKARNAEYMTSALLEAVEGVVRSASTIMQWLQDCAKALAQQDEPMDWTTPSGMQVRQAYWKRNKKRVATLYGECVLWEEEPVMGIDNRRQALAAAPNVIHSYDAAHLVNTVNMAKRSGIDDFAMIHDSFATHAGEDTRILGDILREEFYHIYKGDPLGDLHRMLSKDGAFDLPQPPSTGDFDISEVLRSDYFFS
;
A
#
# COMPACT_ATOMS: atom_id res chain seq x y z
N MET A 1 -20.80 8.46 23.74
CA MET A 1 -19.51 8.97 23.24
C MET A 1 -18.48 8.58 24.26
N THR A 2 -17.91 7.40 24.06
CA THR A 2 -16.72 6.97 24.79
C THR A 2 -15.55 7.88 24.50
N ASP A 3 -14.89 8.27 25.58
CA ASP A 3 -13.74 9.15 25.58
C ASP A 3 -12.47 8.28 25.50
N TYR A 4 -12.09 7.86 24.29
CA TYR A 4 -10.79 7.23 24.10
C TYR A 4 -9.72 8.29 24.41
N SER A 5 -8.91 8.05 25.43
CA SER A 5 -7.77 8.92 25.76
C SER A 5 -6.46 8.25 25.33
N GLY A 6 -5.58 9.01 24.71
CA GLY A 6 -4.30 8.50 24.24
C GLY A 6 -3.67 9.33 23.12
N GLY A 7 -2.55 8.85 22.61
CA GLY A 7 -1.76 9.55 21.60
C GLY A 7 -0.87 10.62 22.21
N TYR A 8 -1.20 11.89 22.01
CA TYR A 8 -0.43 13.01 22.57
C TYR A 8 -0.79 13.27 24.04
N TYR A 9 0.20 13.67 24.85
CA TYR A 9 -0.01 13.96 26.28
C TYR A 9 -0.90 15.19 26.55
N LEU A 10 -0.88 16.19 25.66
CA LEU A 10 -1.54 17.49 25.88
C LEU A 10 -2.58 17.84 24.82
N ILE A 11 -2.63 17.10 23.71
CA ILE A 11 -3.52 17.40 22.58
C ILE A 11 -4.54 16.27 22.48
N GLU A 12 -5.77 16.57 22.88
CA GLU A 12 -6.89 15.64 22.68
C GLU A 12 -7.10 15.42 21.18
N THR A 13 -6.95 14.17 20.77
CA THR A 13 -7.08 13.78 19.36
C THR A 13 -8.00 12.55 19.31
N PRO A 14 -9.02 12.53 18.44
CA PRO A 14 -9.88 11.36 18.33
C PRO A 14 -9.07 10.16 17.85
N LEU A 15 -9.20 9.04 18.57
CA LEU A 15 -8.55 7.78 18.18
C LEU A 15 -9.09 7.28 16.84
N ILE A 16 -10.42 7.30 16.65
CA ILE A 16 -11.06 6.91 15.40
C ILE A 16 -11.14 8.14 14.48
N LYS A 17 -10.44 8.10 13.36
CA LYS A 17 -10.49 9.16 12.34
C LYS A 17 -11.85 9.22 11.69
N THR A 18 -12.44 10.40 11.68
CA THR A 18 -13.68 10.73 10.97
C THR A 18 -13.42 11.65 9.80
N GLY A 19 -14.23 11.51 8.76
CA GLY A 19 -14.29 12.44 7.65
C GLY A 19 -15.63 13.15 7.63
N ILE A 20 -16.09 13.51 6.43
CA ILE A 20 -17.48 13.93 6.21
C ILE A 20 -18.45 12.83 6.67
N HIS A 21 -18.05 11.56 6.51
CA HIS A 21 -18.80 10.38 6.90
C HIS A 21 -18.28 9.89 8.25
N THR A 22 -19.15 9.82 9.24
CA THR A 22 -18.83 9.46 10.63
C THR A 22 -18.64 7.95 10.80
N HIS A 23 -19.46 7.14 10.12
CA HIS A 23 -19.35 5.68 10.07
C HIS A 23 -19.26 5.04 11.47
N THR A 24 -18.19 4.30 11.75
CA THR A 24 -17.97 3.60 13.03
C THR A 24 -17.78 4.56 14.20
N ALA A 25 -17.35 5.80 13.96
CA ALA A 25 -17.17 6.76 15.05
C ALA A 25 -18.49 7.21 15.69
N GLU A 26 -19.65 6.91 15.10
CA GLU A 26 -20.97 7.14 15.73
C GLU A 26 -21.31 6.10 16.80
N LEU A 27 -20.65 4.93 16.77
CA LEU A 27 -20.90 3.85 17.71
C LEU A 27 -20.30 4.18 19.09
N ASP A 28 -20.89 3.59 20.13
CA ASP A 28 -20.36 3.68 21.48
C ASP A 28 -19.38 2.53 21.72
N SER A 29 -18.12 2.84 22.06
CA SER A 29 -17.04 1.86 22.28
C SER A 29 -16.80 0.82 21.16
N PRO A 30 -16.72 1.19 19.86
CA PRO A 30 -16.61 0.19 18.79
C PRO A 30 -15.29 -0.61 18.75
N LEU A 31 -14.22 -0.11 19.38
CA LEU A 31 -12.92 -0.80 19.40
C LEU A 31 -12.90 -1.86 20.51
N SER A 32 -12.46 -3.07 20.17
CA SER A 32 -12.20 -4.12 21.16
C SER A 32 -10.96 -3.81 22.00
N GLN A 33 -10.84 -4.48 23.15
CA GLN A 33 -9.61 -4.43 23.94
C GLN A 33 -8.39 -4.89 23.13
N ASP A 34 -8.54 -5.93 22.30
CA ASP A 34 -7.47 -6.40 21.43
C ASP A 34 -7.00 -5.31 20.44
N HIS A 35 -7.93 -4.54 19.87
CA HIS A 35 -7.59 -3.39 19.02
C HIS A 35 -6.80 -2.32 19.81
N LEU A 36 -7.26 -1.98 21.01
CA LEU A 36 -6.58 -1.00 21.87
C LEU A 36 -5.17 -1.48 22.28
N ASP A 37 -5.02 -2.76 22.59
CA ASP A 37 -3.74 -3.36 22.98
C ASP A 37 -2.74 -3.33 21.82
N ALA A 38 -3.19 -3.67 20.60
CA ALA A 38 -2.35 -3.62 19.41
C ALA A 38 -1.93 -2.18 19.07
N VAL A 39 -2.88 -1.23 19.12
CA VAL A 39 -2.59 0.21 18.95
C VAL A 39 -1.57 0.68 19.98
N ASN A 40 -1.73 0.30 21.24
CA ASN A 40 -0.79 0.65 22.30
C ASN A 40 0.58 -0.01 22.11
N ALA A 41 0.64 -1.25 21.63
CA ALA A 41 1.89 -1.95 21.35
C ALA A 41 2.67 -1.27 20.21
N VAL A 42 2.01 -0.95 19.10
CA VAL A 42 2.63 -0.23 17.97
C VAL A 42 3.13 1.15 18.41
N GLN A 43 2.32 1.93 19.14
CA GLN A 43 2.70 3.26 19.62
C GLN A 43 3.88 3.25 20.61
N LYS A 44 4.06 2.15 21.35
CA LYS A 44 5.15 1.97 22.31
C LYS A 44 6.48 1.58 21.64
N THR A 45 6.49 1.32 20.34
CA THR A 45 7.73 1.03 19.61
C THR A 45 8.60 2.28 19.58
N PRO A 46 9.81 2.25 20.17
CA PRO A 46 10.73 3.37 20.13
C PRO A 46 11.51 3.38 18.81
N PHE A 47 11.54 4.52 18.15
CA PHE A 47 12.30 4.77 16.94
C PHE A 47 13.40 5.81 17.18
N MET A 48 14.35 5.88 16.26
CA MET A 48 15.36 6.94 16.17
C MET A 48 15.59 7.31 14.71
N THR A 49 16.25 8.45 14.49
CA THR A 49 16.67 8.86 13.15
C THR A 49 17.84 8.00 12.67
N ASN A 50 17.82 7.64 11.38
CA ASN A 50 18.97 7.07 10.69
C ASN A 50 19.88 8.21 10.22
N ASP A 51 20.69 8.71 11.15
CA ASP A 51 21.52 9.88 10.94
C ASP A 51 22.46 9.74 9.75
N TRP A 52 22.99 8.54 9.52
CA TRP A 52 23.87 8.25 8.38
C TRP A 52 23.14 8.44 7.04
N ILE A 53 21.90 7.93 6.91
CA ILE A 53 21.08 8.17 5.70
C ILE A 53 20.73 9.65 5.56
N VAL A 54 20.34 10.32 6.65
CA VAL A 54 19.99 11.76 6.64
C VAL A 54 21.18 12.61 6.16
N ASP A 55 22.40 12.27 6.58
CA ASP A 55 23.62 12.97 6.15
C ASP A 55 23.91 12.78 4.67
N ILE A 56 23.77 11.56 4.14
CA ILE A 56 23.94 11.27 2.71
C ILE A 56 22.92 12.02 1.86
N ILE A 57 21.64 12.01 2.27
CA ILE A 57 20.57 12.70 1.55
C ILE A 57 20.87 14.21 1.49
N ARG A 58 21.28 14.80 2.62
CA ARG A 58 21.61 16.22 2.69
C ARG A 58 22.80 16.55 1.80
N GLU A 59 23.87 15.75 1.86
CA GLU A 59 25.07 15.96 1.07
C GLU A 59 24.76 15.88 -0.43
N ALA A 60 24.09 14.82 -0.87
CA ALA A 60 23.64 14.66 -2.26
C ALA A 60 22.77 15.86 -2.71
N TYR A 61 21.81 16.27 -1.90
CA TYR A 61 20.94 17.41 -2.22
C TYR A 61 21.71 18.73 -2.28
N THR A 62 22.70 18.93 -1.41
CA THR A 62 23.53 20.14 -1.37
C THR A 62 24.47 20.22 -2.58
N HIS A 63 24.98 19.08 -3.05
CA HIS A 63 25.77 19.00 -4.27
C HIS A 63 24.93 19.15 -5.56
N GLY A 64 23.61 19.08 -5.45
CA GLY A 64 22.69 19.13 -6.60
C GLY A 64 22.58 17.80 -7.34
N ASP A 65 22.92 16.68 -6.70
CA ASP A 65 22.81 15.34 -7.28
C ASP A 65 21.34 14.98 -7.51
N VAL A 66 21.03 14.46 -8.70
CA VAL A 66 19.70 13.91 -9.06
C VAL A 66 19.81 12.39 -9.11
N ILE A 67 19.88 11.78 -7.94
CA ILE A 67 20.02 10.32 -7.75
C ILE A 67 18.88 9.79 -6.89
N ALA A 68 18.54 8.50 -7.03
CA ALA A 68 17.64 7.78 -6.12
C ALA A 68 16.32 8.55 -5.82
N ASP A 69 15.67 9.08 -6.86
CA ASP A 69 14.45 9.87 -6.77
C ASP A 69 14.52 11.16 -5.92
N LEU A 70 15.72 11.69 -5.65
CA LEU A 70 15.85 13.04 -5.10
C LEU A 70 15.37 14.08 -6.12
N PRO A 71 14.50 15.02 -5.72
CA PRO A 71 14.14 16.14 -6.57
C PRO A 71 15.35 17.05 -6.77
N SER A 72 15.50 17.62 -7.98
CA SER A 72 16.50 18.65 -8.24
C SER A 72 16.33 19.83 -7.29
N ALA A 73 17.42 20.49 -6.91
CA ALA A 73 17.38 21.70 -6.09
C ALA A 73 16.77 22.88 -6.88
N ASP A 74 17.12 22.98 -8.16
CA ASP A 74 16.72 24.06 -9.04
C ASP A 74 15.55 23.67 -9.97
N ASP A 75 14.84 24.71 -10.43
CA ASP A 75 13.82 24.59 -11.47
C ASP A 75 14.45 24.29 -12.82
N HIS A 76 13.76 23.50 -13.65
CA HIS A 76 14.15 23.36 -15.05
C HIS A 76 13.95 24.70 -15.76
N PRO A 77 14.93 25.13 -16.58
CA PRO A 77 14.85 26.41 -17.28
C PRO A 77 13.68 26.38 -18.27
N LEU A 78 12.91 27.46 -18.30
CA LEU A 78 11.85 27.62 -19.29
C LEU A 78 12.47 27.83 -20.69
N PRO A 79 11.81 27.35 -21.77
CA PRO A 79 12.25 27.63 -23.12
C PRO A 79 12.34 29.14 -23.35
N LYS A 80 13.37 29.56 -24.08
CA LYS A 80 13.56 30.99 -24.40
C LYS A 80 12.28 31.54 -25.04
N ARG A 81 11.80 32.66 -24.51
CA ARG A 81 10.67 33.37 -25.10
C ARG A 81 11.08 33.88 -26.48
N LEU A 82 10.37 33.42 -27.51
CA LEU A 82 10.52 33.91 -28.88
C LEU A 82 10.09 35.37 -28.97
N SER A 83 10.72 36.12 -29.88
CA SER A 83 10.24 37.46 -30.25
C SER A 83 8.86 37.36 -30.92
N ALA A 84 8.15 38.49 -31.03
CA ALA A 84 6.87 38.51 -31.74
C ALA A 84 7.03 38.08 -33.21
N GLU A 85 8.10 38.52 -33.87
CA GLU A 85 8.42 38.19 -35.26
C GLU A 85 8.72 36.70 -35.44
N GLU A 86 9.51 36.11 -34.54
CA GLU A 86 9.82 34.68 -34.54
C GLU A 86 8.56 33.84 -34.29
N TRP A 87 7.70 34.27 -33.37
CA TRP A 87 6.44 33.60 -33.05
C TRP A 87 5.43 33.67 -34.20
N ASP A 88 5.35 34.82 -34.86
CA ASP A 88 4.44 35.06 -35.97
C ASP A 88 4.87 34.28 -37.23
N ALA A 89 6.18 34.01 -37.38
CA ALA A 89 6.72 33.19 -38.45
C ALA A 89 6.50 31.68 -38.29
N LEU A 90 6.15 31.20 -37.09
CA LEU A 90 5.86 29.78 -36.84
C LEU A 90 4.48 29.38 -37.40
N SER A 91 4.39 28.13 -37.86
CA SER A 91 3.13 27.46 -38.15
C SER A 91 2.29 27.27 -36.87
N ASP A 92 0.99 27.03 -37.02
CA ASP A 92 0.11 26.77 -35.88
C ASP A 92 0.51 25.49 -35.12
N GLU A 93 1.06 24.49 -35.81
CA GLU A 93 1.59 23.26 -35.20
C GLU A 93 2.82 23.55 -34.34
N GLU A 94 3.79 24.32 -34.84
CA GLU A 94 5.00 24.70 -34.09
C GLU A 94 4.66 25.60 -32.87
N ARG A 95 3.70 26.50 -33.01
CA ARG A 95 3.18 27.30 -31.88
C ARG A 95 2.53 26.41 -30.83
N ALA A 96 1.73 25.44 -31.25
CA ALA A 96 1.11 24.48 -30.35
C ALA A 96 2.15 23.61 -29.63
N GLU A 97 3.19 23.14 -30.33
CA GLU A 97 4.29 22.39 -29.75
C GLU A 97 5.08 23.21 -28.74
N LYS A 98 5.44 24.46 -29.07
CA LYS A 98 6.14 25.38 -28.15
C LYS A 98 5.32 25.69 -26.90
N LYS A 99 4.00 25.86 -27.05
CA LYS A 99 3.09 26.06 -25.92
C LYS A 99 3.02 24.80 -25.06
N ALA A 100 2.91 23.62 -25.67
CA ALA A 100 2.88 22.34 -24.98
C ALA A 100 4.20 22.03 -24.26
N GLU A 101 5.35 22.31 -24.88
CA GLU A 101 6.68 22.18 -24.27
C GLU A 101 6.79 23.05 -23.01
N ARG A 102 6.38 24.32 -23.11
CA ARG A 102 6.39 25.24 -21.97
C ARG A 102 5.43 24.81 -20.86
N GLU A 103 4.24 24.34 -21.20
CA GLU A 103 3.26 23.82 -20.24
C GLU A 103 3.79 22.59 -19.52
N ARG A 104 4.42 21.64 -20.23
CA ARG A 104 5.09 20.47 -19.64
C ARG A 104 6.17 20.87 -18.62
N ILE A 105 6.98 21.87 -18.92
CA ILE A 105 8.04 22.34 -18.01
C ILE A 105 7.44 23.04 -16.78
N HIS A 106 6.38 23.84 -16.96
CA HIS A 106 5.65 24.42 -15.83
C HIS A 106 5.06 23.35 -14.91
N ASP A 107 4.42 22.33 -15.47
CA ASP A 107 3.86 21.20 -14.72
C ASP A 107 4.96 20.40 -13.99
N LEU A 108 6.11 20.20 -14.65
CA LEU A 108 7.26 19.53 -14.05
C LEU A 108 7.82 20.33 -12.86
N ASN A 109 8.05 21.63 -13.03
CA ASN A 109 8.56 22.51 -11.97
C ASN A 109 7.57 22.58 -10.79
N ALA A 110 6.27 22.63 -11.05
CA ALA A 110 5.24 22.59 -10.00
C ALA A 110 5.28 21.27 -9.20
N LYS A 111 5.43 20.13 -9.88
CA LYS A 111 5.59 18.82 -9.22
C LYS A 111 6.88 18.76 -8.40
N LEU A 112 8.00 19.24 -8.94
CA LEU A 112 9.30 19.25 -8.26
C LEU A 112 9.32 20.20 -7.06
N MET A 113 8.63 21.34 -7.13
CA MET A 113 8.46 22.24 -5.99
C MET A 113 7.82 21.52 -4.80
N GLY A 114 6.70 20.83 -5.01
CA GLY A 114 6.06 20.07 -3.94
C GLY A 114 6.94 18.96 -3.36
N ARG A 115 7.70 18.25 -4.22
CA ARG A 115 8.66 17.22 -3.78
C ARG A 115 9.81 17.82 -2.98
N ARG A 116 10.39 18.94 -3.42
CA ARG A 116 11.46 19.66 -2.70
C ARG A 116 10.98 20.11 -1.33
N GLU A 117 9.81 20.74 -1.24
CA GLU A 117 9.28 21.19 0.04
C GLU A 117 9.06 20.03 1.02
N ALA A 118 8.53 18.90 0.53
CA ALA A 118 8.37 17.70 1.35
C ALA A 118 9.72 17.15 1.83
N LEU A 119 10.72 17.05 0.95
CA LEU A 119 12.08 16.63 1.30
C LEU A 119 12.70 17.56 2.36
N LEU A 120 12.63 18.88 2.16
CA LEU A 120 13.22 19.87 3.06
C LEU A 120 12.56 19.84 4.45
N ARG A 121 11.24 19.63 4.51
CA ARG A 121 10.54 19.43 5.80
C ARG A 121 11.00 18.16 6.50
N LYS A 122 11.11 17.04 5.77
CA LYS A 122 11.64 15.78 6.30
C LYS A 122 13.06 15.96 6.82
N LEU A 123 13.99 16.51 6.04
CA LEU A 123 15.36 16.77 6.47
C LEU A 123 15.42 17.65 7.72
N SER A 124 14.73 18.81 7.69
CA SER A 124 14.74 19.74 8.82
C SER A 124 14.16 19.12 10.10
N LEU A 125 13.13 18.28 9.98
CA LEU A 125 12.56 17.57 11.12
C LEU A 125 13.52 16.48 11.62
N ALA A 126 14.10 15.66 10.73
CA ALA A 126 15.05 14.61 11.09
C ALA A 126 16.25 15.18 11.86
N GLU A 127 16.80 16.31 11.40
CA GLU A 127 17.87 17.02 12.10
C GLU A 127 17.51 17.44 13.52
N ARG A 128 16.30 17.99 13.71
CA ARG A 128 15.82 18.42 15.04
C ARG A 128 15.51 17.25 15.97
N LEU A 129 15.36 16.06 15.40
CA LEU A 129 15.00 14.82 16.09
C LEU A 129 16.21 13.91 16.35
N ARG A 130 17.42 14.28 15.91
CA ARG A 130 18.66 13.56 16.25
C ARG A 130 18.83 13.38 17.74
N ASP A 131 19.44 12.27 18.13
CA ASP A 131 19.70 11.85 19.51
C ASP A 131 18.44 11.72 20.39
N LYS A 132 17.23 11.69 19.79
CA LYS A 132 15.97 11.50 20.51
C LYS A 132 15.39 10.13 20.22
N THR A 133 14.81 9.53 21.25
CA THR A 133 13.87 8.42 21.07
C THR A 133 12.52 8.98 20.66
N LEU A 134 12.00 8.47 19.55
CA LEU A 134 10.77 8.90 18.91
C LEU A 134 9.69 7.85 19.14
N TYR A 135 8.46 8.32 19.38
CA TYR A 135 7.28 7.48 19.46
C TYR A 135 6.21 8.08 18.56
N PHE A 136 5.48 7.24 17.83
CA PHE A 136 4.50 7.69 16.85
C PHE A 136 3.09 7.40 17.35
N PRO A 137 2.38 8.40 17.92
CA PRO A 137 1.00 8.23 18.28
C PRO A 137 0.19 7.88 17.03
N SER A 138 -0.76 6.96 17.17
CA SER A 138 -1.48 6.37 16.05
C SER A 138 -2.97 6.55 16.20
N SER A 139 -3.61 6.91 15.10
CA SER A 139 -5.06 6.89 14.92
C SER A 139 -5.49 5.59 14.24
N VAL A 140 -6.74 5.22 14.41
CA VAL A 140 -7.40 4.12 13.72
C VAL A 140 -8.41 4.70 12.75
N ASP A 141 -8.48 4.24 11.50
CA ASP A 141 -9.60 4.60 10.65
C ASP A 141 -10.88 3.87 11.06
N TRP A 142 -12.03 4.27 10.53
CA TRP A 142 -13.31 3.65 10.88
C TRP A 142 -13.41 2.15 10.53
N ARG A 143 -12.45 1.58 9.77
CA ARG A 143 -12.38 0.16 9.41
C ARG A 143 -11.42 -0.63 10.30
N GLY A 144 -10.66 0.04 11.16
CA GLY A 144 -9.69 -0.58 12.06
C GLY A 144 -8.22 -0.39 11.66
N ARG A 145 -7.91 0.20 10.50
CA ARG A 145 -6.50 0.34 10.06
C ARG A 145 -5.76 1.40 10.85
N LEU A 146 -4.54 1.09 11.26
CA LEU A 146 -3.68 1.98 12.03
C LEU A 146 -2.91 2.96 11.12
N TYR A 147 -2.85 4.22 11.55
CA TYR A 147 -2.13 5.30 10.88
C TYR A 147 -1.39 6.17 11.90
N PRO A 148 -0.08 6.39 11.76
CA PRO A 148 0.63 7.37 12.57
C PRO A 148 0.05 8.76 12.35
N MET A 149 -0.07 9.53 13.43
CA MET A 149 -0.60 10.89 13.40
C MET A 149 0.41 11.90 12.80
N PRO A 150 1.72 11.85 13.10
CA PRO A 150 2.71 12.73 12.47
C PRO A 150 2.79 12.52 10.95
N GLN A 151 2.82 13.60 10.18
CA GLN A 151 2.66 13.54 8.72
C GLN A 151 3.97 13.50 7.92
N ASP A 152 5.04 14.18 8.36
CA ASP A 152 6.26 14.29 7.53
C ASP A 152 7.21 13.10 7.72
N ILE A 153 7.57 12.76 8.98
CA ILE A 153 8.40 11.61 9.32
C ILE A 153 7.57 10.63 10.15
N ASN A 154 7.39 9.42 9.63
CA ASN A 154 6.78 8.29 10.33
C ASN A 154 7.12 6.97 9.61
N PRO A 155 6.89 5.79 10.24
CA PRO A 155 7.24 4.49 9.66
C PRO A 155 6.43 4.07 8.42
N GLN A 156 5.34 4.78 8.07
CA GLN A 156 4.47 4.49 6.91
C GLN A 156 4.74 5.44 5.71
N GLN A 157 5.89 6.13 5.69
CA GLN A 157 6.26 7.02 4.59
C GLN A 157 6.71 6.27 3.32
N ASP A 158 7.07 7.05 2.29
CA ASP A 158 7.81 6.58 1.13
C ASP A 158 9.21 6.03 1.50
N ASP A 159 9.91 5.40 0.54
CA ASP A 159 11.25 4.83 0.73
C ASP A 159 12.22 5.79 1.44
N LEU A 160 12.25 7.05 1.00
CA LEU A 160 13.07 8.09 1.60
C LEU A 160 12.67 8.38 3.07
N GLY A 161 11.37 8.46 3.39
CA GLY A 161 10.94 8.67 4.78
C GLY A 161 11.15 7.45 5.68
N LYS A 162 10.95 6.23 5.17
CA LYS A 162 11.19 4.98 5.89
C LYS A 162 12.67 4.82 6.24
N SER A 163 13.56 5.05 5.27
CA SER A 163 15.02 4.89 5.43
C SER A 163 15.64 5.88 6.42
N MET A 164 15.01 7.04 6.65
CA MET A 164 15.39 8.01 7.68
C MET A 164 15.08 7.54 9.11
N LEU A 165 14.41 6.39 9.30
CA LEU A 165 14.02 5.86 10.61
C LEU A 165 14.57 4.45 10.84
N MET A 166 14.91 4.16 12.09
CA MET A 166 15.25 2.82 12.59
C MET A 166 14.63 2.61 13.98
N PHE A 167 14.60 1.38 14.47
CA PHE A 167 14.24 1.12 15.87
C PHE A 167 15.30 1.71 16.80
N ALA A 168 14.89 2.34 17.90
CA ALA A 168 15.84 2.85 18.88
C ALA A 168 16.45 1.72 19.71
N ASN A 169 15.64 0.71 20.02
CA ASN A 169 16.13 -0.56 20.55
C ASN A 169 16.87 -1.29 19.43
N GLY A 170 18.06 -1.81 19.71
CA GLY A 170 18.78 -2.67 18.77
C GLY A 170 18.79 -4.11 19.28
N LYS A 171 18.87 -5.07 18.36
CA LYS A 171 19.03 -6.49 18.68
C LYS A 171 20.22 -7.09 17.93
N PRO A 172 20.98 -8.01 18.55
CA PRO A 172 22.02 -8.74 17.84
C PRO A 172 21.40 -9.57 16.71
N LEU A 173 22.01 -9.54 15.53
CA LEU A 173 21.54 -10.27 14.34
C LEU A 173 21.36 -11.78 14.59
N GLY A 174 22.26 -12.38 15.37
CA GLY A 174 22.27 -13.82 15.60
C GLY A 174 22.46 -14.61 14.31
N LYS A 175 22.16 -15.91 14.38
CA LYS A 175 22.41 -16.87 13.28
C LYS A 175 21.58 -16.61 12.02
N ASN A 176 20.38 -16.07 12.18
CA ASN A 176 19.42 -15.87 11.10
C ASN A 176 19.41 -14.42 10.59
N GLY A 177 20.07 -13.47 11.28
CA GLY A 177 19.99 -12.05 10.93
C GLY A 177 20.59 -11.74 9.57
N ALA A 178 21.74 -12.33 9.25
CA ALA A 178 22.37 -12.18 7.93
C ALA A 178 21.46 -12.66 6.79
N TYR A 179 20.78 -13.80 6.98
CA TYR A 179 19.81 -14.32 6.01
C TYR A 179 18.70 -13.30 5.73
N HIS A 180 18.11 -12.72 6.78
CA HIS A 180 17.05 -11.71 6.62
C HIS A 180 17.55 -10.39 6.02
N LEU A 181 18.80 -9.99 6.29
CA LEU A 181 19.42 -8.84 5.61
C LEU A 181 19.60 -9.12 4.11
N CYS A 182 20.04 -10.31 3.71
CA CYS A 182 20.13 -10.69 2.30
C CYS A 182 18.75 -10.64 1.62
N LEU A 183 17.71 -11.17 2.26
CA LEU A 183 16.35 -11.14 1.73
C LEU A 183 15.83 -9.71 1.55
N ARG A 184 16.01 -8.85 2.57
CA ARG A 184 15.64 -7.43 2.49
C ARG A 184 16.41 -6.70 1.40
N GLY A 185 17.72 -6.92 1.32
CA GLY A 185 18.57 -6.34 0.29
C GLY A 185 18.13 -6.74 -1.12
N ALA A 186 17.90 -8.02 -1.36
CA ALA A 186 17.36 -8.49 -2.63
C ALA A 186 15.98 -7.90 -2.94
N ALA A 187 15.06 -7.86 -1.96
CA ALA A 187 13.71 -7.34 -2.14
C ALA A 187 13.71 -5.84 -2.49
N THR A 188 14.47 -5.03 -1.73
CA THR A 188 14.63 -3.58 -1.99
C THR A 188 15.30 -3.29 -3.34
N PHE A 189 16.15 -4.20 -3.85
CA PHE A 189 16.72 -4.08 -5.19
C PHE A 189 15.76 -4.50 -6.32
N GLY A 190 14.61 -5.12 -6.01
CA GLY A 190 13.62 -5.56 -6.99
C GLY A 190 13.63 -7.07 -7.30
N MET A 191 14.45 -7.86 -6.58
CA MET A 191 14.56 -9.32 -6.69
C MET A 191 13.54 -10.06 -5.81
N ASP A 192 12.38 -9.48 -5.48
CA ASP A 192 11.38 -10.17 -4.65
C ASP A 192 10.66 -11.32 -5.37
N LYS A 193 10.78 -11.45 -6.70
CA LYS A 193 9.99 -12.40 -7.51
C LYS A 193 10.61 -13.80 -7.65
N VAL A 194 11.83 -13.97 -7.17
CA VAL A 194 12.57 -15.23 -7.17
C VAL A 194 12.49 -15.92 -5.81
N SER A 195 12.95 -17.16 -5.73
CA SER A 195 13.00 -17.93 -4.48
C SER A 195 13.88 -17.27 -3.43
N PHE A 196 13.69 -17.60 -2.15
CA PHE A 196 14.53 -17.07 -1.08
C PHE A 196 16.00 -17.43 -1.27
N GLU A 197 16.29 -18.63 -1.77
CA GLU A 197 17.63 -19.09 -2.11
C GLU A 197 18.27 -18.22 -3.21
N GLU A 198 17.52 -17.95 -4.29
CA GLU A 198 17.98 -17.07 -5.37
C GLU A 198 18.19 -15.62 -4.90
N ARG A 199 17.35 -15.13 -3.98
CA ARG A 199 17.54 -13.80 -3.35
C ARG A 199 18.84 -13.73 -2.56
N VAL A 200 19.10 -14.73 -1.72
CA VAL A 200 20.34 -14.81 -0.94
C VAL A 200 21.54 -14.93 -1.86
N GLN A 201 21.48 -15.80 -2.86
CA GLN A 201 22.55 -15.98 -3.83
C GLN A 201 22.86 -14.68 -4.56
N TRP A 202 21.84 -14.00 -5.10
CA TRP A 202 22.00 -12.72 -5.78
C TRP A 202 22.67 -11.68 -4.86
N PHE A 203 22.23 -11.59 -3.60
CA PHE A 203 22.81 -10.63 -2.67
C PHE A 203 24.30 -10.93 -2.40
N MET A 204 24.65 -12.20 -2.20
CA MET A 204 26.03 -12.62 -1.98
C MET A 204 26.92 -12.43 -3.22
N GLU A 205 26.40 -12.67 -4.43
CA GLU A 205 27.13 -12.41 -5.68
C GLU A 205 27.45 -10.91 -5.86
N ASN A 206 26.60 -10.04 -5.33
CA ASN A 206 26.75 -8.59 -5.36
C ASN A 206 27.35 -8.00 -4.07
N GLU A 207 27.87 -8.83 -3.15
CA GLU A 207 28.36 -8.38 -1.84
C GLU A 207 29.40 -7.25 -1.93
N ARG A 208 30.27 -7.28 -2.95
CA ARG A 208 31.26 -6.23 -3.17
C ARG A 208 30.63 -4.87 -3.49
N GLU A 209 29.52 -4.87 -4.22
CA GLU A 209 28.76 -3.67 -4.57
C GLU A 209 27.97 -3.15 -3.37
N VAL A 210 27.42 -4.06 -2.56
CA VAL A 210 26.78 -3.77 -1.28
C VAL A 210 27.76 -3.08 -0.33
N ILE A 211 28.96 -3.65 -0.16
CA ILE A 211 30.00 -3.08 0.71
C ILE A 211 30.51 -1.73 0.18
N ASP A 212 30.69 -1.58 -1.14
CA ASP A 212 31.07 -0.29 -1.74
C ASP A 212 29.98 0.77 -1.50
N SER A 213 28.72 0.43 -1.71
CA SER A 213 27.58 1.33 -1.45
C SER A 213 27.54 1.81 0.01
N ALA A 214 27.89 0.93 0.96
CA ALA A 214 27.94 1.26 2.39
C ALA A 214 29.14 2.13 2.78
N ARG A 215 30.28 1.99 2.10
CA ARG A 215 31.53 2.71 2.41
C ARG A 215 31.64 4.04 1.68
N ASN A 216 31.24 4.06 0.41
CA ASN A 216 31.38 5.20 -0.51
C ASN A 216 30.02 5.49 -1.19
N PRO A 217 28.97 5.85 -0.44
CA PRO A 217 27.62 5.98 -0.99
C PRO A 217 27.51 7.02 -2.11
N LEU A 218 28.29 8.09 -2.05
CA LEU A 218 28.29 9.18 -3.05
C LEU A 218 29.48 9.12 -4.02
N ASP A 219 30.65 8.64 -3.59
CA ASP A 219 31.86 8.65 -4.43
C ASP A 219 32.21 7.29 -5.08
N GLY A 220 31.53 6.22 -4.65
CA GLY A 220 31.73 4.87 -5.16
C GLY A 220 30.99 4.62 -6.48
N ARG A 221 30.67 3.34 -6.72
CA ARG A 221 29.96 2.91 -7.94
C ARG A 221 28.47 3.25 -7.94
N ARG A 222 27.92 3.67 -6.78
CA ARG A 222 26.51 4.05 -6.59
C ARG A 222 25.52 2.94 -7.01
N PHE A 223 25.91 1.67 -6.91
CA PHE A 223 25.07 0.51 -7.22
C PHE A 223 23.70 0.56 -6.53
N TRP A 224 23.67 1.03 -5.28
CA TRP A 224 22.43 1.22 -4.52
C TRP A 224 21.38 2.12 -5.19
N THR A 225 21.78 3.03 -6.09
CA THR A 225 20.85 3.92 -6.79
C THR A 225 20.05 3.23 -7.90
N GLU A 226 20.44 2.01 -8.27
CA GLU A 226 19.77 1.19 -9.29
C GLU A 226 18.61 0.37 -8.73
N ALA A 227 18.48 0.30 -7.40
CA ALA A 227 17.44 -0.45 -6.71
C ALA A 227 16.03 0.17 -6.89
N ASP A 228 15.00 -0.67 -6.82
CA ASP A 228 13.58 -0.24 -6.80
C ASP A 228 13.25 0.64 -5.57
N GLU A 229 13.84 0.32 -4.41
CA GLU A 229 13.78 1.10 -3.16
C GLU A 229 15.22 1.49 -2.74
N PRO A 230 15.81 2.53 -3.35
CA PRO A 230 17.24 2.81 -3.24
C PRO A 230 17.70 3.20 -1.84
N TRP A 231 16.94 4.00 -1.10
CA TRP A 231 17.33 4.41 0.25
C TRP A 231 17.16 3.27 1.26
N GLY A 232 16.11 2.48 1.10
CA GLY A 232 15.92 1.23 1.81
C GLY A 232 17.07 0.26 1.57
N PHE A 233 17.49 0.04 0.32
CA PHE A 233 18.63 -0.80 -0.02
C PHE A 233 19.93 -0.28 0.59
N LEU A 234 20.20 1.02 0.50
CA LEU A 234 21.38 1.66 1.07
C LEU A 234 21.45 1.46 2.60
N ALA A 235 20.31 1.55 3.30
CA ALA A 235 20.23 1.23 4.72
C ALA A 235 20.55 -0.25 5.00
N THR A 236 20.13 -1.20 4.14
CA THR A 236 20.56 -2.61 4.23
C THR A 236 22.07 -2.74 4.07
N CYS A 237 22.66 -2.06 3.08
CA CYS A 237 24.09 -2.12 2.81
C CYS A 237 24.91 -1.71 4.04
N ARG A 238 24.45 -0.68 4.76
CA ARG A 238 25.10 -0.21 5.99
C ARG A 238 25.07 -1.25 7.11
N GLU A 239 23.93 -1.90 7.32
CA GLU A 239 23.75 -2.97 8.30
C GLU A 239 24.55 -4.22 7.91
N TRP A 240 24.60 -4.55 6.62
CA TRP A 240 25.43 -5.64 6.11
C TRP A 240 26.93 -5.40 6.36
N LEU A 241 27.42 -4.18 6.16
CA LEU A 241 28.80 -3.84 6.49
C LEU A 241 29.08 -4.06 8.00
N GLY A 242 28.13 -3.70 8.86
CA GLY A 242 28.21 -3.99 10.30
C GLY A 242 28.29 -5.49 10.61
N TYR A 243 27.49 -6.31 9.92
CA TYR A 243 27.57 -7.77 9.99
C TYR A 243 28.92 -8.31 9.50
N VAL A 244 29.46 -7.82 8.38
CA VAL A 244 30.78 -8.25 7.88
C VAL A 244 31.90 -7.96 8.89
N GLU A 245 31.79 -6.86 9.64
CA GLU A 245 32.80 -6.44 10.61
C GLU A 245 32.67 -7.14 11.97
N GLN A 246 31.46 -7.48 12.41
CA GLN A 246 31.17 -7.93 13.78
C GLN A 246 30.50 -9.32 13.86
N GLY A 247 30.09 -9.89 12.72
CA GLY A 247 29.37 -11.14 12.63
C GLY A 247 27.99 -11.10 13.29
N GLU A 248 27.56 -12.24 13.82
CA GLU A 248 26.24 -12.42 14.47
C GLU A 248 26.01 -11.50 15.69
N ALA A 249 27.07 -10.93 16.27
CA ALA A 249 27.00 -10.05 17.43
C ALA A 249 26.66 -8.58 17.06
N PHE A 250 26.66 -8.24 15.76
CA PHE A 250 26.30 -6.91 15.30
C PHE A 250 24.89 -6.55 15.77
N ILE A 251 24.76 -5.39 16.43
CA ILE A 251 23.48 -4.86 16.91
C ILE A 251 22.79 -4.12 15.77
N SER A 252 21.74 -4.75 15.24
CA SER A 252 20.90 -4.22 14.17
C SER A 252 19.75 -3.41 14.73
N HIS A 253 19.39 -2.34 14.03
CA HIS A 253 18.26 -1.46 14.36
C HIS A 253 17.24 -1.39 13.22
N LEU A 254 17.56 -2.00 12.08
CA LEU A 254 16.81 -1.88 10.84
C LEU A 254 15.51 -2.72 10.88
N PRO A 255 14.34 -2.10 10.60
CA PRO A 255 13.12 -2.86 10.40
C PRO A 255 13.21 -3.75 9.15
N ILE A 256 12.88 -5.04 9.30
CA ILE A 256 12.80 -6.03 8.23
C ILE A 256 11.33 -6.28 7.89
N PRO A 257 10.81 -5.76 6.76
CA PRO A 257 9.43 -5.98 6.36
C PRO A 257 9.21 -7.37 5.78
N GLN A 258 8.02 -7.92 6.03
CA GLN A 258 7.41 -9.02 5.32
C GLN A 258 6.10 -8.53 4.71
N ASP A 259 6.00 -8.57 3.38
CA ASP A 259 4.89 -7.97 2.63
C ASP A 259 3.92 -9.04 2.10
N ALA A 260 2.63 -8.74 2.14
CA ALA A 260 1.61 -9.52 1.47
C ALA A 260 1.79 -9.46 -0.07
N THR A 261 1.52 -10.57 -0.77
CA THR A 261 1.55 -10.58 -2.25
C THR A 261 0.42 -9.71 -2.84
N CYS A 262 -0.80 -9.89 -2.33
CA CYS A 262 -1.99 -9.12 -2.68
C CYS A 262 -3.06 -9.36 -1.60
N SER A 263 -2.98 -8.60 -0.49
CA SER A 263 -3.81 -8.82 0.70
C SER A 263 -5.31 -8.97 0.39
N GLY A 264 -5.87 -8.09 -0.44
CA GLY A 264 -7.30 -8.17 -0.79
C GLY A 264 -7.70 -9.48 -1.47
N LEU A 265 -6.87 -10.03 -2.37
CA LEU A 265 -7.15 -11.32 -3.00
C LEU A 265 -6.84 -12.49 -2.08
N GLN A 266 -5.82 -12.40 -1.23
CA GLN A 266 -5.54 -13.43 -0.21
C GLN A 266 -6.77 -13.62 0.70
N ILE A 267 -7.35 -12.51 1.18
CA ILE A 267 -8.56 -12.50 2.00
C ILE A 267 -9.75 -13.10 1.25
N LEU A 268 -10.03 -12.65 0.03
CA LEU A 268 -11.16 -13.14 -0.75
C LEU A 268 -11.02 -14.63 -1.10
N SER A 269 -9.80 -15.09 -1.43
CA SER A 269 -9.53 -16.51 -1.69
C SER A 269 -9.70 -17.36 -0.43
N ALA A 270 -9.29 -16.86 0.74
CA ALA A 270 -9.46 -17.57 2.00
C ALA A 270 -10.94 -17.65 2.44
N MET A 271 -11.70 -16.54 2.31
CA MET A 271 -13.14 -16.51 2.58
C MET A 271 -13.91 -17.44 1.64
N GLY A 272 -13.57 -17.45 0.36
CA GLY A 272 -14.23 -18.24 -0.67
C GLY A 272 -13.75 -19.68 -0.81
N ARG A 273 -12.71 -20.09 -0.04
CA ARG A 273 -12.01 -21.37 -0.23
C ARG A 273 -11.59 -21.63 -1.69
N ASP A 274 -11.09 -20.59 -2.34
CA ASP A 274 -10.68 -20.63 -3.75
C ASP A 274 -9.26 -21.18 -3.89
N SER A 275 -9.16 -22.47 -4.22
CA SER A 275 -7.87 -23.18 -4.40
C SER A 275 -6.98 -22.53 -5.45
N TYR A 276 -7.56 -22.02 -6.55
CA TYR A 276 -6.80 -21.37 -7.60
C TYR A 276 -6.30 -20.00 -7.14
N GLY A 277 -7.19 -19.15 -6.62
CA GLY A 277 -6.83 -17.83 -6.11
C GLY A 277 -5.83 -17.90 -4.94
N ALA A 278 -5.99 -18.85 -4.02
CA ALA A 278 -5.06 -19.11 -2.92
C ALA A 278 -3.67 -19.47 -3.43
N ALA A 279 -3.57 -20.29 -4.48
CA ALA A 279 -2.28 -20.59 -5.11
C ALA A 279 -1.65 -19.36 -5.78
N GLN A 280 -2.43 -18.55 -6.51
CA GLN A 280 -1.89 -17.35 -7.20
C GLN A 280 -1.46 -16.22 -6.26
N THR A 281 -1.99 -16.21 -5.04
CA THR A 281 -1.70 -15.20 -4.01
C THR A 281 -0.77 -15.72 -2.91
N ASN A 282 -0.17 -16.89 -3.12
CA ASN A 282 0.75 -17.55 -2.19
C ASN A 282 0.12 -17.87 -0.81
N VAL A 283 -1.20 -17.99 -0.70
CA VAL A 283 -1.86 -18.51 0.50
C VAL A 283 -1.71 -20.04 0.57
N ALA A 284 -1.82 -20.73 -0.57
CA ALA A 284 -1.58 -22.16 -0.64
C ALA A 284 -0.09 -22.47 -0.47
N ALA A 285 0.21 -23.64 0.11
CA ALA A 285 1.59 -24.07 0.29
C ALA A 285 2.22 -24.38 -1.08
N GLY A 286 3.48 -23.99 -1.27
CA GLY A 286 4.19 -24.27 -2.51
C GLY A 286 5.65 -23.85 -2.45
N ASN A 287 6.46 -24.52 -3.27
CA ASN A 287 7.91 -24.31 -3.31
C ASN A 287 8.33 -23.16 -4.25
N THR A 288 7.38 -22.50 -4.90
CA THR A 288 7.66 -21.45 -5.89
C THR A 288 6.75 -20.27 -5.63
N ARG A 289 7.34 -19.08 -5.49
CA ARG A 289 6.58 -17.83 -5.39
C ARG A 289 5.81 -17.60 -6.68
N ARG A 290 4.51 -17.42 -6.58
CA ARG A 290 3.67 -17.01 -7.71
C ARG A 290 3.62 -15.49 -7.79
N ASP A 291 3.74 -14.99 -9.02
CA ASP A 291 3.58 -13.57 -9.35
C ASP A 291 2.29 -13.39 -10.15
N LEU A 292 1.18 -13.23 -9.43
CA LEU A 292 -0.15 -12.99 -9.98
C LEU A 292 -0.15 -11.91 -11.08
N TYR A 293 0.64 -10.84 -10.89
CA TYR A 293 0.68 -9.72 -11.82
C TYR A 293 1.32 -10.11 -13.15
N THR A 294 2.35 -10.96 -13.15
CA THR A 294 2.97 -11.47 -14.38
C THR A 294 2.00 -12.39 -15.11
N ILE A 295 1.29 -13.27 -14.41
CA ILE A 295 0.27 -14.15 -15.01
C ILE A 295 -0.84 -13.34 -15.70
N VAL A 296 -1.32 -12.28 -15.04
CA VAL A 296 -2.31 -11.38 -15.65
C VAL A 296 -1.71 -10.61 -16.82
N THR A 297 -0.44 -10.21 -16.75
CA THR A 297 0.27 -9.53 -17.85
C THR A 297 0.30 -10.41 -19.09
N ASP A 298 0.73 -11.67 -18.95
CA ASP A 298 0.83 -12.62 -20.05
C ASP A 298 -0.53 -12.83 -20.72
N ARG A 299 -1.58 -12.96 -19.92
CA ARG A 299 -2.95 -13.10 -20.43
C ARG A 299 -3.46 -11.84 -21.14
N VAL A 300 -3.10 -10.65 -20.67
CA VAL A 300 -3.42 -9.40 -21.37
C VAL A 300 -2.68 -9.33 -22.71
N ILE A 301 -1.43 -9.81 -22.77
CA ILE A 301 -0.66 -9.91 -24.01
C ILE A 301 -1.36 -10.86 -24.99
N GLU A 302 -1.77 -12.05 -24.55
CA GLU A 302 -2.52 -13.01 -25.38
C GLU A 302 -3.82 -12.41 -25.94
N ILE A 303 -4.58 -11.68 -25.11
CA ILE A 303 -5.79 -10.97 -25.53
C ILE A 303 -5.46 -9.88 -26.57
N ALA A 304 -4.39 -9.11 -26.34
CA ALA A 304 -3.93 -8.09 -27.27
C ALA A 304 -3.50 -8.69 -28.63
N GLU A 305 -2.82 -9.83 -28.62
CA GLU A 305 -2.42 -10.52 -29.85
C GLU A 305 -3.61 -11.05 -30.64
N ARG A 306 -4.61 -11.60 -29.94
CA ARG A 306 -5.87 -12.04 -30.55
C ARG A 306 -6.59 -10.85 -31.19
N ASP A 307 -6.84 -9.80 -30.42
CA ASP A 307 -7.64 -8.66 -30.89
C ASP A 307 -6.92 -7.88 -32.01
N ALA A 308 -5.58 -7.83 -31.99
CA ALA A 308 -4.79 -7.25 -33.06
C ALA A 308 -4.92 -8.05 -34.37
N LYS A 309 -4.94 -9.39 -34.30
CA LYS A 309 -5.21 -10.26 -35.47
C LYS A 309 -6.62 -10.05 -36.02
N ASP A 310 -7.57 -9.74 -35.15
CA ASP A 310 -8.96 -9.43 -35.51
C ASP A 310 -9.16 -7.98 -35.99
N GLY A 311 -8.08 -7.18 -36.10
CA GLY A 311 -8.09 -5.85 -36.70
C GLY A 311 -8.27 -4.68 -35.71
N SER A 312 -8.07 -4.89 -34.41
CA SER A 312 -8.12 -3.81 -33.41
C SER A 312 -6.84 -2.94 -33.43
N ASP A 313 -6.97 -1.71 -33.94
CA ASP A 313 -5.88 -0.71 -33.90
C ASP A 313 -5.37 -0.44 -32.48
N ALA A 314 -6.27 -0.43 -31.48
CA ALA A 314 -5.89 -0.18 -30.10
C ALA A 314 -5.06 -1.34 -29.53
N ALA A 315 -5.42 -2.58 -29.87
CA ALA A 315 -4.66 -3.76 -29.45
C ALA A 315 -3.25 -3.75 -30.05
N SER A 316 -3.15 -3.46 -31.35
CA SER A 316 -1.86 -3.37 -32.05
C SER A 316 -0.90 -2.35 -31.44
N ARG A 317 -1.41 -1.23 -30.91
CA ARG A 317 -0.58 -0.23 -30.19
C ARG A 317 -0.07 -0.74 -28.86
N TRP A 318 -0.86 -1.56 -28.18
CA TRP A 318 -0.48 -2.14 -26.89
C TRP A 318 0.50 -3.30 -27.01
N LEU A 319 0.55 -3.99 -28.15
CA LEU A 319 1.57 -5.03 -28.39
C LEU A 319 2.98 -4.46 -28.19
N GLY A 320 3.78 -5.16 -27.37
CA GLY A 320 5.12 -4.72 -26.97
C GLY A 320 5.16 -3.63 -25.89
N ASN A 321 4.02 -3.02 -25.53
CA ASN A 321 3.91 -1.98 -24.51
C ASN A 321 3.20 -2.44 -23.23
N VAL A 322 2.65 -3.66 -23.22
CA VAL A 322 2.08 -4.27 -22.00
C VAL A 322 3.22 -4.77 -21.11
N THR A 323 3.26 -4.30 -19.87
CA THR A 323 4.24 -4.72 -18.87
C THR A 323 3.55 -5.05 -17.56
N ARG A 324 4.26 -5.74 -16.65
CA ARG A 324 3.80 -5.95 -15.27
C ARG A 324 3.41 -4.64 -14.58
N LYS A 325 4.18 -3.58 -14.79
CA LYS A 325 3.90 -2.24 -14.23
C LYS A 325 2.56 -1.69 -14.73
N THR A 326 2.24 -1.93 -16.02
CA THR A 326 0.98 -1.53 -16.64
C THR A 326 -0.23 -2.15 -15.94
N VAL A 327 -0.19 -3.45 -15.61
CA VAL A 327 -1.35 -4.15 -15.02
C VAL A 327 -1.42 -4.07 -13.50
N LYS A 328 -0.28 -3.92 -12.81
CA LYS A 328 -0.14 -4.04 -11.33
C LYS A 328 -1.20 -3.25 -10.58
N ARG A 329 -1.33 -1.94 -10.84
CA ARG A 329 -2.26 -1.09 -10.10
C ARG A 329 -3.72 -1.48 -10.32
N GLY A 330 -4.08 -1.84 -11.55
CA GLY A 330 -5.43 -2.29 -11.86
C GLY A 330 -5.79 -3.56 -11.09
N VAL A 331 -4.89 -4.56 -11.12
CA VAL A 331 -5.04 -5.82 -10.37
C VAL A 331 -5.14 -5.58 -8.86
N MET A 332 -4.27 -4.74 -8.29
CA MET A 332 -4.29 -4.41 -6.86
C MET A 332 -5.57 -3.69 -6.42
N THR A 333 -6.19 -2.89 -7.29
CA THR A 333 -7.35 -2.07 -6.92
C THR A 333 -8.70 -2.72 -7.19
N MET A 334 -8.74 -3.83 -7.94
CA MET A 334 -9.95 -4.61 -8.21
C MET A 334 -10.63 -5.21 -6.97
N PRO A 335 -9.90 -5.85 -6.04
CA PRO A 335 -10.47 -6.31 -4.77
C PRO A 335 -11.10 -5.16 -3.97
N TYR A 336 -10.65 -3.93 -4.21
CA TYR A 336 -11.13 -2.74 -3.54
C TYR A 336 -12.22 -1.99 -4.33
N GLY A 337 -12.92 -2.68 -5.24
CA GLY A 337 -14.12 -2.17 -5.90
C GLY A 337 -13.86 -1.07 -6.93
N VAL A 338 -12.64 -0.98 -7.49
CA VAL A 338 -12.39 -0.04 -8.60
C VAL A 338 -13.34 -0.32 -9.77
N THR A 339 -13.98 0.73 -10.26
CA THR A 339 -14.90 0.62 -11.40
C THR A 339 -14.13 0.63 -12.72
N ARG A 340 -14.76 0.20 -13.82
CA ARG A 340 -14.23 0.33 -15.19
C ARG A 340 -13.76 1.76 -15.51
N ALA A 341 -14.56 2.76 -15.11
CA ALA A 341 -14.20 4.17 -15.27
C ALA A 341 -12.97 4.56 -14.42
N GLY A 342 -12.87 4.01 -13.21
CA GLY A 342 -11.71 4.17 -12.32
C GLY A 342 -10.43 3.58 -12.92
N LEU A 343 -10.49 2.35 -13.44
CA LEU A 343 -9.36 1.69 -14.12
C LEU A 343 -8.90 2.50 -15.34
N ARG A 344 -9.83 2.91 -16.20
CA ARG A 344 -9.51 3.77 -17.35
C ARG A 344 -8.80 5.06 -16.91
N GLN A 345 -9.23 5.66 -15.82
CA GLN A 345 -8.57 6.87 -15.29
C GLN A 345 -7.19 6.58 -14.72
N GLN A 346 -6.97 5.42 -14.08
CA GLN A 346 -5.65 5.00 -13.60
C GLN A 346 -4.65 4.89 -14.76
N PHE A 347 -5.00 4.19 -15.85
CA PHE A 347 -4.12 4.07 -17.02
C PHE A 347 -3.71 5.42 -17.62
N ILE A 348 -4.62 6.39 -17.65
CA ILE A 348 -4.34 7.74 -18.15
C ILE A 348 -3.47 8.51 -17.16
N LYS A 349 -3.79 8.48 -15.85
CA LYS A 349 -3.07 9.22 -14.82
C LYS A 349 -1.65 8.70 -14.61
N ASP A 350 -1.44 7.40 -14.80
CA ASP A 350 -0.15 6.74 -14.62
C ASP A 350 0.74 6.83 -15.87
N GLY A 351 0.27 7.53 -16.90
CA GLY A 351 1.03 7.79 -18.13
C GLY A 351 1.22 6.56 -19.02
N HIS A 352 0.56 5.43 -18.73
CA HIS A 352 0.69 4.20 -19.52
C HIS A 352 0.22 4.37 -20.97
N CYS A 353 -0.60 5.38 -21.26
CA CYS A 353 -1.08 5.69 -22.60
C CYS A 353 -0.29 6.83 -23.29
N ASP A 354 0.73 7.40 -22.65
CA ASP A 354 1.37 8.63 -23.11
C ASP A 354 2.30 8.41 -24.31
N ALA A 355 2.98 7.26 -24.36
CA ALA A 355 3.88 6.87 -25.44
C ALA A 355 3.16 6.12 -26.59
N LEU A 356 1.86 5.88 -26.46
CA LEU A 356 1.08 5.15 -27.46
C LEU A 356 0.47 6.10 -28.47
N ASP A 357 0.54 5.73 -29.76
CA ASP A 357 -0.12 6.48 -30.81
C ASP A 357 -1.65 6.55 -30.63
N GLY A 358 -2.28 7.57 -31.22
CA GLY A 358 -3.73 7.74 -31.22
C GLY A 358 -4.31 8.30 -29.91
N HIS A 359 -5.62 8.16 -29.74
CA HIS A 359 -6.34 8.84 -28.68
C HIS A 359 -6.21 8.10 -27.33
N LYS A 360 -5.56 8.74 -26.33
CA LYS A 360 -5.32 8.16 -24.99
C LYS A 360 -6.55 7.50 -24.36
N ALA A 361 -7.72 8.13 -24.46
CA ALA A 361 -8.94 7.56 -23.91
C ALA A 361 -9.35 6.23 -24.54
N ARG A 362 -9.09 6.02 -25.85
CA ARG A 362 -9.39 4.77 -26.55
C ARG A 362 -8.38 3.68 -26.16
N ASN A 363 -7.10 4.04 -26.09
CA ASN A 363 -6.06 3.11 -25.65
C ASN A 363 -6.32 2.64 -24.20
N ALA A 364 -6.69 3.55 -23.30
CA ALA A 364 -7.05 3.23 -21.93
C ALA A 364 -8.34 2.39 -21.82
N GLU A 365 -9.35 2.65 -22.65
CA GLU A 365 -10.60 1.86 -22.68
C GLU A 365 -10.34 0.42 -23.14
N TYR A 366 -9.51 0.25 -24.17
CA TYR A 366 -9.08 -1.06 -24.63
C TYR A 366 -8.37 -1.83 -23.52
N MET A 367 -7.32 -1.22 -22.92
CA MET A 367 -6.55 -1.86 -21.85
C MET A 367 -7.41 -2.21 -20.63
N THR A 368 -8.39 -1.36 -20.30
CA THR A 368 -9.37 -1.67 -19.25
C THR A 368 -10.19 -2.92 -19.58
N SER A 369 -10.62 -3.06 -20.84
CA SER A 369 -11.41 -4.23 -21.28
C SER A 369 -10.55 -5.50 -21.25
N ALA A 370 -9.34 -5.43 -21.80
CA ALA A 370 -8.41 -6.56 -21.82
C ALA A 370 -8.00 -7.00 -20.41
N LEU A 371 -7.75 -6.05 -19.49
CA LEU A 371 -7.43 -6.37 -18.09
C LEU A 371 -8.60 -7.05 -17.38
N LEU A 372 -9.83 -6.56 -17.54
CA LEU A 372 -11.01 -7.18 -16.93
C LEU A 372 -11.23 -8.60 -17.44
N GLU A 373 -11.08 -8.82 -18.76
CA GLU A 373 -11.17 -10.15 -19.36
C GLU A 373 -10.04 -11.08 -18.87
N ALA A 374 -8.81 -10.58 -18.73
CA ALA A 374 -7.70 -11.36 -18.21
C ALA A 374 -7.94 -11.82 -16.76
N VAL A 375 -8.50 -10.93 -15.94
CA VAL A 375 -8.71 -11.19 -14.51
C VAL A 375 -9.96 -12.04 -14.23
N GLU A 376 -10.98 -12.01 -15.08
CA GLU A 376 -12.21 -12.80 -14.89
C GLU A 376 -11.93 -14.31 -14.72
N GLY A 377 -10.92 -14.84 -15.40
CA GLY A 377 -10.50 -16.23 -15.26
C GLY A 377 -9.61 -16.53 -14.05
N VAL A 378 -9.13 -15.51 -13.35
CA VAL A 378 -8.15 -15.63 -12.25
C VAL A 378 -8.78 -15.39 -10.88
N VAL A 379 -9.83 -14.55 -10.81
CA VAL A 379 -10.42 -14.10 -9.52
C VAL A 379 -11.93 -14.36 -9.42
N ARG A 380 -12.44 -15.41 -10.09
CA ARG A 380 -13.89 -15.68 -10.16
C ARG A 380 -14.58 -15.71 -8.80
N SER A 381 -14.01 -16.43 -7.83
CA SER A 381 -14.58 -16.52 -6.46
C SER A 381 -14.61 -15.16 -5.77
N ALA A 382 -13.51 -14.40 -5.87
CA ALA A 382 -13.42 -13.04 -5.34
C ALA A 382 -14.51 -12.12 -5.92
N SER A 383 -14.73 -12.15 -7.24
CA SER A 383 -15.78 -11.37 -7.90
C SER A 383 -17.18 -11.72 -7.38
N THR A 384 -17.46 -13.01 -7.16
CA THR A 384 -18.75 -13.45 -6.63
C THR A 384 -18.98 -12.96 -5.19
N ILE A 385 -17.96 -13.04 -4.33
CA ILE A 385 -18.04 -12.55 -2.95
C ILE A 385 -18.22 -11.04 -2.91
N MET A 386 -17.46 -10.30 -3.71
CA MET A 386 -17.59 -8.84 -3.80
C MET A 386 -19.00 -8.44 -4.26
N GLN A 387 -19.56 -9.13 -5.25
CA GLN A 387 -20.93 -8.89 -5.73
C GLN A 387 -21.96 -9.18 -4.64
N TRP A 388 -21.82 -10.29 -3.92
CA TRP A 388 -22.67 -10.63 -2.79
C TRP A 388 -22.66 -9.53 -1.70
N LEU A 389 -21.49 -9.05 -1.29
CA LEU A 389 -21.36 -7.95 -0.33
C LEU A 389 -22.05 -6.66 -0.81
N GLN A 390 -21.92 -6.34 -2.10
CA GLN A 390 -22.60 -5.19 -2.70
C GLN A 390 -24.12 -5.35 -2.65
N ASP A 391 -24.64 -6.56 -2.89
CA ASP A 391 -26.07 -6.83 -2.93
C ASP A 391 -26.67 -6.83 -1.51
N CYS A 392 -25.98 -7.37 -0.52
CA CYS A 392 -26.34 -7.20 0.91
C CYS A 392 -26.39 -5.72 1.29
N ALA A 393 -25.37 -4.95 0.92
CA ALA A 393 -25.32 -3.52 1.23
C ALA A 393 -26.44 -2.72 0.53
N LYS A 394 -26.82 -3.08 -0.69
CA LYS A 394 -27.99 -2.49 -1.38
C LYS A 394 -29.29 -2.81 -0.66
N ALA A 395 -29.49 -4.06 -0.26
CA ALA A 395 -30.70 -4.51 0.41
C ALA A 395 -30.91 -3.80 1.76
N LEU A 396 -29.84 -3.64 2.56
CA LEU A 396 -29.87 -2.87 3.81
C LEU A 396 -30.15 -1.38 3.54
N ALA A 397 -29.45 -0.78 2.58
CA ALA A 397 -29.61 0.64 2.25
C ALA A 397 -31.02 0.99 1.74
N GLN A 398 -31.68 0.07 1.03
CA GLN A 398 -33.08 0.23 0.61
C GLN A 398 -34.07 0.31 1.78
N GLN A 399 -33.67 -0.24 2.93
CA GLN A 399 -34.42 -0.19 4.19
C GLN A 399 -33.90 0.92 5.11
N ASP A 400 -33.04 1.81 4.60
CA ASP A 400 -32.36 2.88 5.32
C ASP A 400 -31.53 2.40 6.53
N GLU A 401 -31.02 1.16 6.43
CA GLU A 401 -30.24 0.51 7.47
C GLU A 401 -28.74 0.51 7.13
N PRO A 402 -27.88 0.98 8.05
CA PRO A 402 -26.43 0.83 7.93
C PRO A 402 -25.97 -0.63 7.82
N MET A 403 -24.78 -0.81 7.24
CA MET A 403 -24.14 -2.12 7.17
C MET A 403 -23.18 -2.25 8.35
N ASP A 404 -23.55 -3.07 9.34
CA ASP A 404 -22.81 -3.27 10.58
C ASP A 404 -22.28 -4.71 10.68
N TRP A 405 -21.02 -4.89 11.09
CA TRP A 405 -20.43 -6.21 11.36
C TRP A 405 -19.39 -6.13 12.48
N THR A 406 -19.02 -7.28 13.03
CA THR A 406 -17.91 -7.40 13.98
C THR A 406 -16.74 -8.10 13.30
N THR A 407 -15.55 -7.52 13.41
CA THR A 407 -14.32 -8.09 12.84
C THR A 407 -13.82 -9.27 13.68
N PRO A 408 -12.95 -10.13 13.13
CA PRO A 408 -12.34 -11.24 13.88
C PRO A 408 -11.55 -10.83 15.13
N SER A 409 -11.09 -9.57 15.20
CA SER A 409 -10.41 -9.01 16.38
C SER A 409 -11.40 -8.36 17.38
N GLY A 410 -12.71 -8.47 17.14
CA GLY A 410 -13.77 -7.98 18.02
C GLY A 410 -14.18 -6.53 17.84
N MET A 411 -13.59 -5.76 16.91
CA MET A 411 -14.04 -4.40 16.62
C MET A 411 -15.39 -4.41 15.90
N GLN A 412 -16.33 -3.58 16.36
CA GLN A 412 -17.56 -3.27 15.65
C GLN A 412 -17.28 -2.26 14.55
N VAL A 413 -17.74 -2.57 13.34
CA VAL A 413 -17.60 -1.69 12.17
C VAL A 413 -18.98 -1.38 11.63
N ARG A 414 -19.23 -0.08 11.47
CA ARG A 414 -20.39 0.47 10.78
C ARG A 414 -19.95 1.15 9.50
N GLN A 415 -20.53 0.73 8.38
CA GLN A 415 -20.55 1.50 7.15
C GLN A 415 -21.91 2.18 7.01
N ALA A 416 -21.91 3.52 7.05
CA ALA A 416 -23.10 4.34 6.82
C ALA A 416 -22.73 5.52 5.92
N TYR A 417 -23.09 5.44 4.64
CA TYR A 417 -22.93 6.55 3.70
C TYR A 417 -24.22 7.36 3.61
N TRP A 418 -24.41 8.33 4.51
CA TRP A 418 -25.59 9.19 4.47
C TRP A 418 -25.55 10.12 3.27
N LYS A 419 -26.71 10.48 2.72
CA LYS A 419 -26.76 11.52 1.68
C LYS A 419 -26.23 12.83 2.25
N ARG A 420 -25.55 13.58 1.39
CA ARG A 420 -24.89 14.83 1.77
C ARG A 420 -25.71 16.02 1.34
N ASN A 421 -25.79 17.00 2.22
CA ASN A 421 -26.25 18.34 1.89
C ASN A 421 -25.06 19.26 1.59
N LYS A 422 -25.30 20.32 0.83
CA LYS A 422 -24.31 21.35 0.52
C LYS A 422 -24.82 22.70 0.98
N LYS A 423 -24.01 23.42 1.74
CA LYS A 423 -24.28 24.79 2.15
C LYS A 423 -23.25 25.72 1.51
N ARG A 424 -23.72 26.70 0.75
CA ARG A 424 -22.87 27.77 0.23
C ARG A 424 -22.80 28.88 1.25
N VAL A 425 -21.59 29.28 1.62
CA VAL A 425 -21.34 30.36 2.56
C VAL A 425 -20.56 31.45 1.83
N ALA A 426 -21.20 32.60 1.65
CA ALA A 426 -20.54 33.79 1.15
C ALA A 426 -19.69 34.41 2.27
N THR A 427 -18.44 34.71 1.97
CA THR A 427 -17.48 35.37 2.86
C THR A 427 -16.97 36.65 2.21
N LEU A 428 -16.27 37.49 2.97
CA LEU A 428 -15.62 38.69 2.43
C LEU A 428 -14.57 38.39 1.34
N TYR A 429 -14.07 37.16 1.27
CA TYR A 429 -13.02 36.72 0.33
C TYR A 429 -13.53 35.81 -0.79
N GLY A 430 -14.85 35.61 -0.91
CA GLY A 430 -15.47 34.76 -1.92
C GLY A 430 -16.47 33.76 -1.34
N GLU A 431 -16.92 32.80 -2.15
CA GLU A 431 -17.84 31.75 -1.73
C GLU A 431 -17.09 30.47 -1.35
N CYS A 432 -17.44 29.85 -0.23
CA CYS A 432 -17.04 28.48 0.10
C CYS A 432 -18.26 27.54 0.13
N VAL A 433 -18.02 26.26 -0.20
CA VAL A 433 -19.04 25.21 -0.17
C VAL A 433 -18.69 24.25 0.97
N LEU A 434 -19.58 24.16 1.95
CA LEU A 434 -19.50 23.21 3.05
C LEU A 434 -20.39 22.01 2.73
N TRP A 435 -19.89 20.81 3.03
CA TRP A 435 -20.62 19.56 2.88
C TRP A 435 -20.85 18.95 4.25
N GLU A 436 -22.06 18.46 4.49
CA GLU A 436 -22.45 17.82 5.73
C GLU A 436 -23.29 16.57 5.40
N GLU A 437 -23.20 15.54 6.22
CA GLU A 437 -24.14 14.41 6.15
C GLU A 437 -25.51 14.82 6.68
N GLU A 438 -26.55 14.37 6.00
CA GLU A 438 -27.93 14.59 6.41
C GLU A 438 -28.64 13.23 6.52
N PRO A 439 -28.56 12.55 7.68
CA PRO A 439 -29.17 11.23 7.86
C PRO A 439 -30.67 11.20 7.54
N VAL A 440 -31.37 12.31 7.72
CA VAL A 440 -32.81 12.45 7.37
C VAL A 440 -33.07 12.27 5.87
N MET A 441 -32.08 12.52 5.00
CA MET A 441 -32.19 12.24 3.57
C MET A 441 -32.01 10.75 3.23
N GLY A 442 -31.68 9.93 4.21
CA GLY A 442 -31.41 8.50 4.11
C GLY A 442 -30.05 8.15 3.52
N ILE A 443 -29.78 6.85 3.41
CA ILE A 443 -28.52 6.29 2.90
C ILE A 443 -28.39 6.47 1.38
N ASP A 444 -27.17 6.72 0.91
CA ASP A 444 -26.80 6.67 -0.50
C ASP A 444 -26.58 5.22 -0.93
N ASN A 445 -27.64 4.58 -1.46
CA ASN A 445 -27.64 3.20 -1.94
C ASN A 445 -26.44 2.86 -2.84
N ARG A 446 -26.10 3.77 -3.77
CA ARG A 446 -25.04 3.53 -4.75
C ARG A 446 -23.68 3.51 -4.06
N ARG A 447 -23.42 4.50 -3.20
CA ARG A 447 -22.15 4.60 -2.49
C ARG A 447 -21.99 3.49 -1.46
N GLN A 448 -23.06 3.17 -0.74
CA GLN A 448 -23.11 2.06 0.21
C GLN A 448 -22.75 0.73 -0.45
N ALA A 449 -23.35 0.44 -1.61
CA ALA A 449 -23.05 -0.75 -2.38
C ALA A 449 -21.59 -0.80 -2.82
N LEU A 450 -21.13 0.21 -3.57
CA LEU A 450 -19.78 0.23 -4.17
C LEU A 450 -18.64 0.14 -3.15
N ALA A 451 -18.89 0.60 -1.91
CA ALA A 451 -17.89 0.62 -0.85
C ALA A 451 -17.88 -0.64 0.03
N ALA A 452 -18.92 -1.49 -0.04
CA ALA A 452 -19.11 -2.62 0.87
C ALA A 452 -17.92 -3.60 0.85
N ALA A 453 -17.57 -4.12 -0.34
CA ALA A 453 -16.48 -5.06 -0.50
C ALA A 453 -15.12 -4.52 0.00
N PRO A 454 -14.61 -3.37 -0.49
CA PRO A 454 -13.36 -2.81 0.00
C PRO A 454 -13.34 -2.59 1.51
N ASN A 455 -14.43 -2.10 2.11
CA ASN A 455 -14.46 -1.79 3.53
C ASN A 455 -14.49 -3.04 4.42
N VAL A 456 -15.19 -4.09 4.01
CA VAL A 456 -15.12 -5.40 4.68
C VAL A 456 -13.70 -5.95 4.59
N ILE A 457 -13.09 -5.99 3.40
CA ILE A 457 -11.72 -6.50 3.21
C ILE A 457 -10.72 -5.72 4.07
N HIS A 458 -10.79 -4.39 4.05
CA HIS A 458 -9.94 -3.53 4.90
C HIS A 458 -10.14 -3.77 6.40
N SER A 459 -11.35 -4.10 6.84
CA SER A 459 -11.57 -4.43 8.25
C SER A 459 -11.01 -5.79 8.64
N TYR A 460 -10.93 -6.73 7.70
CA TYR A 460 -10.34 -8.05 7.92
C TYR A 460 -8.80 -7.99 7.89
N ASP A 461 -8.19 -7.20 7.00
CA ASP A 461 -6.74 -6.97 7.06
C ASP A 461 -6.32 -6.23 8.34
N ALA A 462 -7.10 -5.25 8.79
CA ALA A 462 -6.88 -4.59 10.08
C ALA A 462 -6.97 -5.58 11.24
N ALA A 463 -7.96 -6.48 11.23
CA ALA A 463 -8.08 -7.51 12.25
C ALA A 463 -6.91 -8.50 12.24
N HIS A 464 -6.40 -8.88 11.05
CA HIS A 464 -5.20 -9.70 10.94
C HIS A 464 -3.98 -8.98 11.50
N LEU A 465 -3.82 -7.67 11.24
CA LEU A 465 -2.76 -6.87 11.82
C LEU A 465 -2.86 -6.84 13.35
N VAL A 466 -4.04 -6.55 13.90
CA VAL A 466 -4.27 -6.47 15.34
C VAL A 466 -3.95 -7.78 16.04
N ASN A 467 -4.45 -8.90 15.52
CA ASN A 467 -4.21 -10.22 16.09
C ASN A 467 -2.71 -10.58 16.03
N THR A 468 -2.06 -10.29 14.89
CA THR A 468 -0.62 -10.53 14.70
C THR A 468 0.22 -9.73 15.69
N VAL A 469 -0.04 -8.43 15.85
CA VAL A 469 0.69 -7.58 16.80
C VAL A 469 0.54 -8.10 18.24
N ASN A 470 -0.68 -8.44 18.64
CA ASN A 470 -0.93 -8.93 19.99
C ASN A 470 -0.25 -10.27 20.25
N MET A 471 -0.29 -11.20 19.29
CA MET A 471 0.38 -12.49 19.42
C MET A 471 1.91 -12.35 19.38
N ALA A 472 2.44 -11.49 18.51
CA ALA A 472 3.86 -11.17 18.44
C ALA A 472 4.36 -10.57 19.76
N LYS A 473 3.59 -9.67 20.36
CA LYS A 473 3.90 -9.09 21.68
C LYS A 473 3.93 -10.15 22.78
N ARG A 474 2.98 -11.07 22.79
CA ARG A 474 2.96 -12.21 23.73
C ARG A 474 4.14 -13.17 23.50
N SER A 475 4.67 -13.21 22.29
CA SER A 475 5.81 -14.03 21.89
C SER A 475 7.17 -13.33 22.10
N GLY A 476 7.20 -12.13 22.70
CA GLY A 476 8.42 -11.42 23.04
C GLY A 476 8.96 -10.46 21.97
N ILE A 477 8.16 -10.17 20.94
CA ILE A 477 8.48 -9.13 19.95
C ILE A 477 7.93 -7.80 20.45
N ASP A 478 8.79 -6.82 20.66
CA ASP A 478 8.42 -5.55 21.28
C ASP A 478 8.36 -4.36 20.32
N ASP A 479 9.07 -4.45 19.19
CA ASP A 479 9.27 -3.36 18.25
C ASP A 479 8.60 -3.67 16.90
N PHE A 480 7.76 -2.75 16.43
CA PHE A 480 6.91 -2.95 15.26
C PHE A 480 6.95 -1.76 14.31
N ALA A 481 7.16 -2.02 13.02
CA ALA A 481 6.91 -1.05 11.95
C ALA A 481 5.83 -1.61 11.00
N MET A 482 4.58 -1.21 11.25
CA MET A 482 3.39 -1.77 10.60
C MET A 482 2.85 -0.81 9.53
N ILE A 483 2.66 -1.32 8.31
CA ILE A 483 2.08 -0.58 7.19
C ILE A 483 0.96 -1.43 6.59
N HIS A 484 -0.19 -1.49 7.27
CA HIS A 484 -1.36 -2.26 6.83
C HIS A 484 -1.07 -3.75 6.60
N ASP A 485 -0.74 -4.14 5.38
CA ASP A 485 -0.38 -5.49 4.94
C ASP A 485 1.14 -5.70 4.78
N SER A 486 1.94 -4.82 5.39
CA SER A 486 3.38 -4.95 5.55
C SER A 486 3.73 -4.97 7.04
N PHE A 487 4.48 -6.00 7.45
CA PHE A 487 4.78 -6.27 8.85
C PHE A 487 6.28 -6.31 9.06
N ALA A 488 6.81 -5.41 9.89
CA ALA A 488 8.25 -5.37 10.15
C ALA A 488 8.60 -5.43 11.64
N THR A 489 9.69 -6.15 11.92
CA THR A 489 10.36 -6.27 13.22
C THR A 489 11.87 -6.39 13.02
N HIS A 490 12.64 -6.68 14.07
CA HIS A 490 14.08 -6.92 14.01
C HIS A 490 14.44 -8.13 13.14
N ALA A 491 15.61 -8.06 12.50
CA ALA A 491 16.19 -9.18 11.77
C ALA A 491 16.46 -10.39 12.69
N GLY A 492 16.52 -11.56 12.09
CA GLY A 492 16.86 -12.80 12.81
C GLY A 492 15.62 -13.49 13.37
N GLU A 493 15.69 -13.87 14.64
CA GLU A 493 14.68 -14.73 15.26
C GLU A 493 13.30 -14.06 15.34
N ASP A 494 13.24 -12.75 15.60
CA ASP A 494 12.00 -11.99 15.65
C ASP A 494 11.24 -12.04 14.31
N THR A 495 11.93 -11.83 13.17
CA THR A 495 11.31 -11.93 11.83
C THR A 495 10.83 -13.34 11.52
N ARG A 496 11.60 -14.36 11.94
CA ARG A 496 11.19 -15.77 11.78
C ARG A 496 9.89 -16.06 12.56
N ILE A 497 9.83 -15.67 13.82
CA ILE A 497 8.66 -15.83 14.69
C ILE A 497 7.46 -15.05 14.14
N LEU A 498 7.68 -13.81 13.67
CA LEU A 498 6.64 -12.99 13.06
C LEU A 498 6.01 -13.69 11.84
N GLY A 499 6.82 -14.30 10.98
CA GLY A 499 6.35 -15.09 9.84
C GLY A 499 5.45 -16.26 10.23
N ASP A 500 5.79 -16.98 11.30
CA ASP A 500 4.97 -18.08 11.82
C ASP A 500 3.62 -17.56 12.33
N ILE A 501 3.65 -16.49 13.14
CA ILE A 501 2.45 -15.85 13.71
C ILE A 501 1.53 -15.32 12.61
N LEU A 502 2.07 -14.70 11.57
CA LEU A 502 1.28 -14.21 10.43
C LEU A 502 0.42 -15.30 9.82
N ARG A 503 0.99 -16.50 9.62
CA ARG A 503 0.28 -17.66 9.06
C ARG A 503 -0.75 -18.23 10.04
N GLU A 504 -0.38 -18.35 11.31
CA GLU A 504 -1.26 -18.88 12.36
C GLU A 504 -2.51 -18.02 12.57
N GLU A 505 -2.32 -16.69 12.66
CA GLU A 505 -3.44 -15.77 12.85
C GLU A 505 -4.34 -15.70 11.61
N PHE A 506 -3.77 -15.77 10.41
CA PHE A 506 -4.56 -15.87 9.18
C PHE A 506 -5.39 -17.16 9.15
N TYR A 507 -4.77 -18.30 9.48
CA TYR A 507 -5.50 -19.57 9.62
C TYR A 507 -6.63 -19.46 10.65
N HIS A 508 -6.39 -18.85 11.80
CA HIS A 508 -7.41 -18.71 12.85
C HIS A 508 -8.60 -17.84 12.45
N ILE A 509 -8.36 -16.76 11.70
CA ILE A 509 -9.43 -15.91 11.15
C ILE A 509 -10.30 -16.71 10.17
N TYR A 510 -9.69 -17.51 9.30
CA TYR A 510 -10.39 -18.11 8.19
C TYR A 510 -10.77 -19.58 8.37
N LYS A 511 -10.37 -20.30 9.42
CA LYS A 511 -10.66 -21.75 9.60
C LYS A 511 -12.15 -22.12 9.68
N GLY A 512 -13.01 -21.19 10.08
CA GLY A 512 -14.47 -21.39 10.20
C GLY A 512 -15.24 -21.14 8.90
N ASP A 513 -16.45 -20.61 9.03
CA ASP A 513 -17.32 -20.15 7.93
C ASP A 513 -17.44 -18.61 7.94
N PRO A 514 -16.42 -17.88 7.47
CA PRO A 514 -16.40 -16.43 7.56
C PRO A 514 -17.53 -15.77 6.76
N LEU A 515 -17.98 -16.37 5.64
CA LEU A 515 -19.08 -15.82 4.85
C LEU A 515 -20.44 -16.04 5.53
N GLY A 516 -20.67 -17.21 6.12
CA GLY A 516 -21.88 -17.48 6.90
C GLY A 516 -21.94 -16.64 8.18
N ASP A 517 -20.82 -16.47 8.89
CA ASP A 517 -20.72 -15.61 10.06
C ASP A 517 -21.02 -14.15 9.70
N LEU A 518 -20.43 -13.64 8.61
CA LEU A 518 -20.71 -12.30 8.12
C LEU A 518 -22.18 -12.14 7.70
N HIS A 519 -22.75 -13.12 6.99
CA HIS A 519 -24.17 -13.09 6.62
C HIS A 519 -25.08 -12.96 7.86
N ARG A 520 -24.85 -13.76 8.90
CA ARG A 520 -25.64 -13.71 10.14
C ARG A 520 -25.59 -12.32 10.77
N MET A 521 -24.39 -11.74 10.90
CA MET A 521 -24.19 -10.39 11.43
C MET A 521 -24.91 -9.33 10.59
N LEU A 522 -24.74 -9.36 9.26
CA LEU A 522 -25.36 -8.40 8.35
C LEU A 522 -26.89 -8.50 8.34
N SER A 523 -27.44 -9.70 8.43
CA SER A 523 -28.89 -9.93 8.51
C SER A 523 -29.50 -9.54 9.86
N LYS A 524 -28.65 -9.20 10.85
CA LYS A 524 -28.99 -9.03 12.26
C LYS A 524 -29.81 -10.22 12.78
N ASP A 525 -29.22 -11.41 12.67
CA ASP A 525 -29.82 -12.69 13.06
C ASP A 525 -31.19 -12.96 12.40
N GLY A 526 -31.34 -12.55 11.14
CA GLY A 526 -32.54 -12.80 10.32
C GLY A 526 -33.62 -11.71 10.38
N ALA A 527 -33.33 -10.56 11.00
CA ALA A 527 -34.23 -9.40 10.97
C ALA A 527 -34.35 -8.79 9.56
N PHE A 528 -33.32 -8.96 8.71
CA PHE A 528 -33.30 -8.49 7.33
C PHE A 528 -33.15 -9.68 6.37
N ASP A 529 -34.01 -9.72 5.35
CA ASP A 529 -33.91 -10.70 4.25
C ASP A 529 -32.77 -10.28 3.31
N LEU A 530 -31.65 -10.98 3.39
CA LEU A 530 -30.45 -10.72 2.60
C LEU A 530 -30.13 -11.90 1.65
N PRO A 531 -29.44 -11.63 0.53
CA PRO A 531 -28.95 -12.69 -0.34
C PRO A 531 -28.06 -13.68 0.42
N GLN A 532 -28.27 -14.98 0.17
CA GLN A 532 -27.43 -16.03 0.75
C GLN A 532 -25.98 -15.90 0.26
N PRO A 533 -24.99 -16.25 1.11
CA PRO A 533 -23.59 -16.24 0.70
C PRO A 533 -23.35 -17.22 -0.45
N PRO A 534 -22.36 -16.95 -1.33
CA PRO A 534 -22.01 -17.87 -2.40
C PRO A 534 -21.42 -19.18 -1.86
N SER A 535 -21.50 -20.24 -2.67
CA SER A 535 -20.87 -21.52 -2.33
C SER A 535 -19.35 -21.35 -2.20
N THR A 536 -18.78 -21.89 -1.13
CA THR A 536 -17.34 -21.99 -0.93
C THR A 536 -16.73 -23.09 -1.81
N GLY A 537 -15.47 -22.92 -2.19
CA GLY A 537 -14.67 -23.96 -2.82
C GLY A 537 -14.11 -24.98 -1.82
N ASP A 538 -13.07 -25.70 -2.23
CA ASP A 538 -12.50 -26.86 -1.53
C ASP A 538 -11.10 -26.63 -0.95
N PHE A 539 -10.58 -25.39 -1.01
CA PHE A 539 -9.25 -25.08 -0.50
C PHE A 539 -9.10 -25.40 0.99
N ASP A 540 -8.08 -26.18 1.36
CA ASP A 540 -7.72 -26.40 2.75
C ASP A 540 -6.89 -25.22 3.27
N ILE A 541 -7.53 -24.37 4.07
CA ILE A 541 -6.90 -23.21 4.70
C ILE A 541 -5.72 -23.55 5.60
N SER A 542 -5.59 -24.79 6.08
CA SER A 542 -4.42 -25.22 6.87
C SER A 542 -3.12 -25.18 6.07
N GLU A 543 -3.18 -25.16 4.73
CA GLU A 543 -2.01 -25.03 3.87
C GLU A 543 -1.23 -23.73 4.11
N VAL A 544 -1.88 -22.63 4.52
CA VAL A 544 -1.21 -21.35 4.78
C VAL A 544 -0.12 -21.46 5.84
N LEU A 545 -0.27 -22.38 6.80
CA LEU A 545 0.70 -22.65 7.86
C LEU A 545 2.06 -23.12 7.33
N ARG A 546 2.11 -23.60 6.09
CA ARG A 546 3.31 -24.08 5.41
C ARG A 546 3.65 -23.26 4.16
N SER A 547 3.03 -22.10 3.99
CA SER A 547 3.27 -21.26 2.82
C SER A 547 4.41 -20.27 3.08
N ASP A 548 5.60 -20.60 2.57
CA ASP A 548 6.80 -19.78 2.73
C ASP A 548 6.64 -18.36 2.15
N TYR A 549 5.91 -18.23 1.03
CA TYR A 549 5.74 -16.97 0.30
C TYR A 549 4.44 -16.21 0.63
N PHE A 550 3.69 -16.62 1.65
CA PHE A 550 2.45 -15.94 2.08
C PHE A 550 2.70 -14.46 2.40
N PHE A 551 3.75 -14.19 3.17
CA PHE A 551 4.38 -12.89 3.39
C PHE A 551 5.89 -13.05 3.17
N SER A 552 6.49 -12.29 2.26
CA SER A 552 7.84 -12.58 1.72
C SER A 552 8.66 -11.36 1.36
#